data_AF-A0A947BYW3-F1
#
_entry.id   AF-A0A947BYW3-F1
#
_cell.length_a   1.000
_cell.length_b   1.000
_cell.length_c   1.000
_cell.angle_alpha   90.00
_cell.angle_beta   90.00
_cell.angle_gamma   90.00
#
_symmetry.space_group_name_H-M   'P 1'
#
loop_
_entity.id
_entity.type
_entity.pdbx_description
1 polymer ?
#
loop_
_entity_poly.entity_id
_entity_poly.type
_entity_poly.pdbx_seq_one_letter_code
_entity_poly.pdbx_strand_id
1 'polypeptide(L)'
;TEEHRLAKTLASIGADRVIIGHTPTRGRQILERFDGRVIEVDTGMLSSYYAGSGNALVVEGNDLSVVTEQGERIADPIDHPRRVGYRADELDAAKLEELLQHGEIVSSTEAEIYSTNRTVLEISDGEMTVAAVFVKRRSRWNNPELAAYRLDRFLELDMVPVTVERPLGKTAGSVQFLPRNISNEKARTETGRGGGAWCPLNDQWRAMYVFDALIHNAARTQTRMLYNLENWQLMLTGHDRAFATSHNRPPHLASAPIDVTRGWKEKLKELDAATIDEMLGDILDRSRRRALLARRNELMSGGLR
;
A
#
# COMPACT_ATOMS: atom_id res chain seq x y z
N THR A 1 7.93 -9.22 7.20
CA THR A 1 7.23 -9.08 5.92
C THR A 1 6.53 -10.38 5.58
N GLU A 2 5.58 -10.34 4.64
CA GLU A 2 4.86 -11.52 4.14
C GLU A 2 5.83 -12.53 3.52
N GLU A 3 6.70 -12.07 2.62
CA GLU A 3 7.75 -12.86 1.95
C GLU A 3 8.57 -13.70 2.94
N HIS A 4 8.94 -13.12 4.07
CA HIS A 4 9.72 -13.80 5.09
C HIS A 4 8.97 -14.97 5.75
N ARG A 5 7.66 -14.78 5.98
CA ARG A 5 6.80 -15.84 6.54
C ARG A 5 6.62 -16.94 5.50
N LEU A 6 6.38 -16.58 4.24
CA LEU A 6 6.29 -17.49 3.11
C LEU A 6 7.55 -18.35 2.97
N ALA A 7 8.73 -17.73 2.92
CA ALA A 7 10.01 -18.44 2.77
C ALA A 7 10.22 -19.48 3.88
N LYS A 8 9.88 -19.14 5.13
CA LYS A 8 9.95 -20.08 6.25
C LYS A 8 8.97 -21.25 6.09
N THR A 9 7.73 -20.97 5.66
CA THR A 9 6.70 -21.99 5.46
C THR A 9 7.09 -22.95 4.33
N LEU A 10 7.49 -22.42 3.17
CA LEU A 10 7.93 -23.22 2.01
C LEU A 10 9.11 -24.14 2.37
N ALA A 11 10.13 -23.61 3.05
CA ALA A 11 11.25 -24.39 3.53
C ALA A 11 10.83 -25.50 4.51
N SER A 12 9.84 -25.27 5.37
CA SER A 12 9.38 -26.26 6.35
C SER A 12 8.69 -27.48 5.74
N ILE A 13 8.17 -27.35 4.51
CA ILE A 13 7.52 -28.43 3.77
C ILE A 13 8.36 -28.93 2.58
N GLY A 14 9.57 -28.40 2.41
CA GLY A 14 10.46 -28.77 1.30
C GLY A 14 9.91 -28.39 -0.07
N ALA A 15 9.14 -27.31 -0.16
CA ALA A 15 8.57 -26.81 -1.41
C ALA A 15 9.27 -25.53 -1.86
N ASP A 16 9.38 -25.33 -3.17
CA ASP A 16 9.93 -24.10 -3.76
C ASP A 16 8.86 -23.03 -3.98
N ARG A 17 7.59 -23.43 -4.14
CA ARG A 17 6.47 -22.54 -4.47
C ARG A 17 5.12 -23.09 -4.01
N VAL A 18 4.14 -22.20 -3.93
CA VAL A 18 2.72 -22.53 -3.72
C VAL A 18 1.90 -22.06 -4.92
N ILE A 19 1.02 -22.95 -5.41
CA ILE A 19 0.10 -22.68 -6.52
C ILE A 19 -1.32 -22.67 -5.97
N ILE A 20 -2.06 -21.59 -6.23
CA ILE A 20 -3.38 -21.31 -5.67
C ILE A 20 -4.38 -21.23 -6.83
N GLY A 21 -5.34 -22.17 -6.86
CA GLY A 21 -6.29 -22.31 -7.98
C GLY A 21 -7.76 -22.29 -7.56
N HIS A 22 -8.11 -21.64 -6.44
CA HIS A 22 -9.46 -21.72 -5.86
C HIS A 22 -10.32 -20.45 -6.06
N THR A 23 -9.68 -19.30 -6.27
CA THR A 23 -10.35 -18.01 -6.42
C THR A 23 -9.88 -17.38 -7.72
N PRO A 24 -10.78 -17.09 -8.67
CA PRO A 24 -10.41 -16.45 -9.92
C PRO A 24 -9.75 -15.09 -9.69
N THR A 25 -8.58 -14.88 -10.25
CA THR A 25 -7.90 -13.59 -10.23
C THR A 25 -8.78 -12.53 -10.89
N ARG A 26 -8.74 -11.30 -10.39
CA ARG A 26 -9.58 -10.22 -10.92
C ARG A 26 -9.30 -9.90 -12.38
N GLY A 27 -8.02 -9.82 -12.73
CA GLY A 27 -7.57 -9.56 -14.10
C GLY A 27 -7.71 -10.76 -15.05
N ARG A 28 -8.19 -11.92 -14.56
CA ARG A 28 -8.32 -13.17 -15.34
C ARG A 28 -6.99 -13.64 -15.95
N GLN A 29 -5.90 -13.29 -15.28
CA GLN A 29 -4.53 -13.62 -15.66
C GLN A 29 -3.87 -14.43 -14.55
N ILE A 30 -2.91 -15.27 -14.90
CA ILE A 30 -2.10 -15.96 -13.90
C ILE A 30 -1.16 -14.94 -13.27
N LEU A 31 -1.25 -14.81 -11.95
CA LEU A 31 -0.48 -13.83 -11.19
C LEU A 31 0.62 -14.51 -10.39
N GLU A 32 1.75 -13.83 -10.21
CA GLU A 32 2.80 -14.25 -9.30
C GLU A 32 3.17 -13.21 -8.25
N ARG A 33 3.77 -13.68 -7.17
CA ARG A 33 4.41 -12.84 -6.16
C ARG A 33 5.72 -13.48 -5.69
N PHE A 34 6.65 -12.62 -5.28
CA PHE A 34 7.90 -13.01 -4.66
C PHE A 34 8.78 -13.91 -5.55
N ASP A 35 8.91 -13.57 -6.83
CA ASP A 35 9.74 -14.29 -7.80
C ASP A 35 9.28 -15.75 -7.98
N GLY A 36 8.04 -15.93 -8.46
CA GLY A 36 7.44 -17.25 -8.71
C GLY A 36 7.12 -18.12 -7.49
N ARG A 37 7.35 -17.65 -6.25
CA ARG A 37 7.11 -18.44 -5.03
C ARG A 37 5.64 -18.56 -4.64
N VAL A 38 4.80 -17.61 -5.04
CA VAL A 38 3.33 -17.70 -4.95
C VAL A 38 2.78 -17.48 -6.33
N ILE A 39 1.91 -18.39 -6.78
CA ILE A 39 1.26 -18.28 -8.09
C ILE A 39 -0.24 -18.47 -7.93
N GLU A 40 -1.03 -17.51 -8.38
CA GLU A 40 -2.49 -17.58 -8.48
C GLU A 40 -2.86 -17.93 -9.92
N VAL A 41 -3.33 -19.17 -10.14
CA VAL A 41 -3.53 -19.74 -11.48
C VAL A 41 -4.98 -19.79 -11.93
N ASP A 42 -5.93 -19.53 -11.03
CA ASP A 42 -7.33 -19.56 -11.39
C ASP A 42 -7.68 -18.30 -12.18
N THR A 43 -7.86 -18.45 -13.48
CA THR A 43 -8.27 -17.38 -14.39
C THR A 43 -9.77 -17.39 -14.66
N GLY A 44 -10.54 -18.22 -13.96
CA GLY A 44 -11.98 -18.33 -14.14
C GLY A 44 -12.38 -19.03 -15.44
N MET A 45 -11.89 -20.25 -15.66
CA MET A 45 -12.10 -21.05 -16.89
C MET A 45 -13.57 -21.21 -17.28
N LEU A 46 -14.50 -21.19 -16.30
CA LEU A 46 -15.94 -21.12 -16.58
C LEU A 46 -16.31 -19.71 -17.07
N SER A 47 -16.07 -19.44 -18.35
CA SER A 47 -16.26 -18.14 -19.00
C SER A 47 -17.68 -17.60 -18.84
N SER A 48 -18.69 -18.46 -18.85
CA SER A 48 -20.10 -18.07 -18.68
C SER A 48 -20.42 -17.43 -17.32
N TYR A 49 -19.59 -17.67 -16.31
CA TYR A 49 -19.78 -17.13 -14.97
C TYR A 49 -18.72 -16.07 -14.62
N TYR A 50 -17.45 -16.34 -14.91
CA TYR A 50 -16.34 -15.47 -14.50
C TYR A 50 -15.88 -14.49 -15.60
N ALA A 51 -16.36 -14.66 -16.84
CA ALA A 51 -15.83 -13.97 -18.02
C ALA A 51 -14.31 -14.14 -18.19
N GLY A 52 -13.77 -15.26 -17.69
CA GLY A 52 -12.37 -15.65 -17.83
C GLY A 52 -12.13 -16.56 -19.03
N SER A 53 -10.90 -17.06 -19.13
CA SER A 53 -10.47 -18.05 -20.11
C SER A 53 -9.67 -19.17 -19.43
N GLY A 54 -9.51 -20.32 -20.09
CA GLY A 54 -8.62 -21.37 -19.61
C GLY A 54 -7.15 -20.99 -19.82
N ASN A 55 -6.39 -20.84 -18.74
CA ASN A 55 -4.93 -20.64 -18.84
C ASN A 55 -4.22 -21.72 -18.04
N ALA A 56 -3.07 -22.18 -18.54
CA ALA A 56 -2.26 -23.20 -17.89
C ALA A 56 -0.92 -22.61 -17.49
N LEU A 57 -0.57 -22.76 -16.21
CA LEU A 57 0.80 -22.54 -15.75
C LEU A 57 1.66 -23.74 -16.19
N VAL A 58 2.76 -23.46 -16.88
CA VAL A 58 3.79 -24.43 -17.22
C VAL A 58 4.99 -24.21 -16.31
N VAL A 59 5.45 -25.28 -15.68
CA VAL A 59 6.59 -25.27 -14.75
C VAL A 59 7.66 -26.22 -15.29
N GLU A 60 8.79 -25.67 -15.73
CA GLU A 60 9.92 -26.40 -16.29
C GLU A 60 11.16 -26.16 -15.41
N GLY A 61 11.29 -26.94 -14.34
CA GLY A 61 12.31 -26.68 -13.32
C GLY A 61 12.01 -25.37 -12.60
N ASN A 62 12.93 -24.40 -12.72
CA ASN A 62 12.72 -23.07 -12.17
C ASN A 62 11.91 -22.17 -13.10
N ASP A 63 11.89 -22.47 -14.40
CA ASP A 63 11.26 -21.63 -15.41
C ASP A 63 9.74 -21.75 -15.31
N LEU A 64 9.10 -20.59 -15.33
CA LEU A 64 7.64 -20.45 -15.37
C LEU A 64 7.25 -19.96 -16.75
N SER A 65 6.05 -20.33 -17.20
CA SER A 65 5.41 -19.70 -18.36
C SER A 65 3.92 -19.96 -18.31
N VAL A 66 3.16 -19.22 -19.11
CA VAL A 66 1.70 -19.40 -19.22
C VAL A 66 1.35 -19.79 -20.64
N VAL A 67 0.51 -20.81 -20.80
CA VAL A 67 -0.11 -21.16 -22.07
C VAL A 67 -1.58 -20.75 -21.99
N THR A 68 -1.99 -19.88 -22.91
CA THR A 68 -3.38 -19.38 -22.96
C THR A 68 -4.30 -20.40 -23.64
N GLU A 69 -5.61 -20.20 -23.51
CA GLU A 69 -6.63 -21.01 -24.19
C GLU A 69 -6.44 -20.99 -25.72
N GLN A 70 -5.90 -19.90 -26.25
CA GLN A 70 -5.61 -19.70 -27.66
C GLN A 70 -4.29 -20.35 -28.10
N GLY A 71 -3.54 -20.98 -27.18
CA GLY A 71 -2.25 -21.62 -27.43
C GLY A 71 -1.07 -20.65 -27.50
N GLU A 72 -1.25 -19.40 -27.09
CA GLU A 72 -0.17 -18.43 -26.97
C GLU A 72 0.68 -18.75 -25.74
N ARG A 73 2.02 -18.65 -25.86
CA ARG A 73 2.94 -18.81 -24.73
C ARG A 73 3.42 -17.44 -24.26
N ILE A 74 3.09 -17.10 -23.03
CA ILE A 74 3.60 -15.92 -22.32
C ILE A 74 4.79 -16.37 -21.48
N ALA A 75 5.89 -15.61 -21.58
CA ALA A 75 7.17 -15.97 -20.97
C ALA A 75 7.06 -16.17 -19.47
N ASP A 76 6.37 -15.27 -18.76
CA ASP A 76 6.26 -15.31 -17.30
C ASP A 76 4.82 -15.02 -16.85
N PRO A 77 4.38 -15.56 -15.70
CA PRO A 77 3.21 -15.05 -14.99
C PRO A 77 3.33 -13.53 -14.74
N ILE A 78 2.19 -12.86 -14.59
CA ILE A 78 2.19 -11.41 -14.39
C ILE A 78 2.37 -11.11 -12.91
N ASP A 79 3.22 -10.15 -12.56
CA ASP A 79 3.34 -9.66 -11.18
C ASP A 79 1.98 -9.25 -10.63
N HIS A 80 1.68 -9.70 -9.41
CA HIS A 80 0.42 -9.34 -8.77
C HIS A 80 0.34 -7.81 -8.61
N PRO A 81 -0.70 -7.15 -9.16
CA PRO A 81 -0.77 -5.71 -9.16
C PRO A 81 -0.97 -5.18 -7.74
N ARG A 82 -0.20 -4.15 -7.38
CA ARG A 82 -0.36 -3.44 -6.11
C ARG A 82 -1.74 -2.77 -6.04
N ARG A 83 -2.52 -3.11 -5.02
CA ARG A 83 -3.87 -2.55 -4.81
C ARG A 83 -4.07 -2.13 -3.35
N VAL A 84 -4.27 -0.83 -3.15
CA VAL A 84 -4.58 -0.24 -1.85
C VAL A 84 -5.93 0.46 -1.98
N GLY A 85 -6.93 -0.13 -1.33
CA GLY A 85 -8.32 0.33 -1.39
C GLY A 85 -9.09 -0.14 -2.61
N TYR A 86 -10.42 -0.11 -2.47
CA TYR A 86 -11.33 -0.53 -3.53
C TYR A 86 -11.33 0.49 -4.68
N ARG A 87 -11.19 -0.03 -5.90
CA ARG A 87 -11.25 0.69 -7.18
C ARG A 87 -11.55 -0.29 -8.31
N ALA A 88 -11.93 0.24 -9.47
CA ALA A 88 -12.16 -0.54 -10.69
C ALA A 88 -10.96 -1.45 -11.03
N ASP A 89 -11.21 -2.58 -11.67
CA ASP A 89 -10.17 -3.60 -11.85
C ASP A 89 -9.11 -3.15 -12.86
N GLU A 90 -9.53 -2.39 -13.87
CA GLU A 90 -8.71 -1.78 -14.92
C GLU A 90 -7.73 -0.73 -14.39
N LEU A 91 -7.97 -0.21 -13.18
CA LEU A 91 -7.21 0.84 -12.54
C LEU A 91 -6.17 0.26 -11.57
N ASP A 92 -5.04 -0.17 -12.11
CA ASP A 92 -3.86 -0.51 -11.30
C ASP A 92 -3.25 0.75 -10.62
N ALA A 93 -2.19 0.56 -9.86
CA ALA A 93 -1.58 1.68 -9.13
C ALA A 93 -0.93 2.70 -10.07
N ALA A 94 -0.34 2.28 -11.19
CA ALA A 94 0.36 3.16 -12.13
C ALA A 94 -0.65 4.01 -12.92
N LYS A 95 -1.71 3.39 -13.44
CA LYS A 95 -2.81 4.12 -14.09
C LYS A 95 -3.51 5.06 -13.13
N LEU A 96 -3.69 4.67 -11.86
CA LEU A 96 -4.23 5.58 -10.85
C LEU A 96 -3.27 6.74 -10.56
N GLU A 97 -1.95 6.54 -10.54
CA GLU A 97 -0.97 7.63 -10.44
C GLU A 97 -1.14 8.61 -11.62
N GLU A 98 -1.20 8.11 -12.86
CA GLU A 98 -1.41 8.93 -14.06
C GLU A 98 -2.73 9.71 -14.01
N LEU A 99 -3.83 9.04 -13.68
CA LEU A 99 -5.15 9.66 -13.56
C LEU A 99 -5.15 10.76 -12.49
N LEU A 100 -4.60 10.49 -11.30
CA LEU A 100 -4.53 11.50 -10.24
C LEU A 100 -3.63 12.68 -10.62
N GLN A 101 -2.57 12.45 -11.38
CA GLN A 101 -1.60 13.47 -11.76
C GLN A 101 -2.09 14.35 -12.93
N HIS A 102 -2.78 13.75 -13.89
CA HIS A 102 -3.08 14.39 -15.19
C HIS A 102 -4.56 14.50 -15.53
N GLY A 103 -5.44 13.68 -14.93
CA GLY A 103 -6.88 13.70 -15.21
C GLY A 103 -7.52 15.05 -14.92
N GLU A 104 -8.60 15.39 -15.62
CA GLU A 104 -9.36 16.63 -15.43
C GLU A 104 -10.00 16.67 -14.04
N ILE A 105 -9.85 17.81 -13.33
CA ILE A 105 -10.56 18.04 -12.07
C ILE A 105 -11.97 18.51 -12.40
N VAL A 106 -12.95 17.60 -12.32
CA VAL A 106 -14.34 17.88 -12.68
C VAL A 106 -15.11 18.55 -11.54
N SER A 107 -14.69 18.33 -10.29
CA SER A 107 -15.24 19.05 -9.13
C SER A 107 -14.22 19.21 -8.01
N SER A 108 -14.42 20.25 -7.19
CA SER A 108 -13.62 20.54 -5.99
C SER A 108 -14.56 21.05 -4.90
N THR A 109 -14.72 20.28 -3.83
CA THR A 109 -15.62 20.60 -2.72
C THR A 109 -14.89 20.51 -1.38
N GLU A 110 -15.37 21.22 -0.36
CA GLU A 110 -14.89 21.03 1.01
C GLU A 110 -15.79 20.02 1.72
N ALA A 111 -15.18 18.99 2.31
CA ALA A 111 -15.88 17.97 3.07
C ALA A 111 -15.09 17.58 4.33
N GLU A 112 -15.79 17.13 5.36
CA GLU A 112 -15.15 16.55 6.52
C GLU A 112 -14.69 15.12 6.18
N ILE A 113 -13.38 14.92 6.07
CA ILE A 113 -12.76 13.64 5.78
C ILE A 113 -11.85 13.27 6.97
N TYR A 114 -12.08 12.11 7.57
CA TYR A 114 -11.33 11.60 8.71
C TYR A 114 -11.29 12.56 9.92
N SER A 115 -12.43 13.21 10.18
CA SER A 115 -12.57 14.23 11.22
C SER A 115 -11.72 15.48 10.99
N THR A 116 -11.47 15.82 9.72
CA THR A 116 -10.83 17.09 9.36
C THR A 116 -11.39 17.61 8.05
N ASN A 117 -11.63 18.92 7.94
CA ASN A 117 -12.02 19.50 6.67
C ASN A 117 -10.89 19.35 5.65
N ARG A 118 -11.28 18.89 4.47
CA ARG A 118 -10.40 18.60 3.35
C ARG A 118 -11.08 19.01 2.05
N THR A 119 -10.28 19.47 1.12
CA THR A 119 -10.69 19.62 -0.27
C THR A 119 -10.77 18.24 -0.92
N VAL A 120 -11.96 17.83 -1.32
CA VAL A 120 -12.23 16.60 -2.08
C VAL A 120 -12.38 16.96 -3.55
N LEU A 121 -11.64 16.24 -4.38
CA LEU A 121 -11.63 16.37 -5.82
C LEU A 121 -12.32 15.15 -6.44
N GLU A 122 -13.09 15.37 -7.50
CA GLU A 122 -13.42 14.31 -8.46
C GLU A 122 -12.52 14.53 -9.68
N ILE A 123 -11.81 13.50 -10.10
CA ILE A 123 -10.80 13.53 -11.17
C ILE A 123 -11.15 12.51 -12.23
N SER A 124 -11.19 12.93 -13.50
CA SER A 124 -11.63 12.11 -14.64
C SER A 124 -10.63 12.11 -15.79
N ASP A 125 -10.50 10.99 -16.49
CA ASP A 125 -9.82 10.92 -17.81
C ASP A 125 -10.82 10.82 -18.98
N GLY A 126 -12.12 10.92 -18.69
CA GLY A 126 -13.21 10.79 -19.66
C GLY A 126 -13.81 9.38 -19.72
N GLU A 127 -13.08 8.35 -19.29
CA GLU A 127 -13.59 6.97 -19.19
C GLU A 127 -14.00 6.66 -17.75
N MET A 128 -13.20 7.11 -16.79
CA MET A 128 -13.43 6.84 -15.38
C MET A 128 -13.23 8.07 -14.51
N THR A 129 -13.94 8.09 -13.39
CA THR A 129 -13.85 9.18 -12.41
C THR A 129 -13.56 8.62 -11.02
N VAL A 130 -12.56 9.19 -10.37
CA VAL A 130 -12.14 8.84 -9.01
C VAL A 130 -12.21 10.03 -8.06
N ALA A 131 -12.54 9.74 -6.81
CA ALA A 131 -12.44 10.72 -5.74
C ALA A 131 -11.02 10.77 -5.18
N ALA A 132 -10.57 11.96 -4.79
CA ALA A 132 -9.27 12.17 -4.16
C ALA A 132 -9.31 13.30 -3.14
N VAL A 133 -8.41 13.26 -2.16
CA VAL A 133 -8.21 14.32 -1.18
C VAL A 133 -6.99 15.14 -1.57
N PHE A 134 -7.18 16.45 -1.70
CA PHE A 134 -6.06 17.38 -1.85
C PHE A 134 -5.54 17.82 -0.48
N VAL A 135 -4.22 17.71 -0.29
CA VAL A 135 -3.52 18.17 0.91
C VAL A 135 -2.47 19.19 0.51
N LYS A 136 -2.70 20.44 0.93
CA LYS A 136 -1.73 21.53 0.73
C LYS A 136 -0.41 21.21 1.42
N ARG A 137 0.71 21.32 0.69
CA ARG A 137 2.04 21.19 1.30
C ARG A 137 2.39 22.46 2.08
N ARG A 138 3.07 22.30 3.23
CA ARG A 138 3.47 23.44 4.07
C ARG A 138 4.65 24.22 3.50
N SER A 139 5.55 23.51 2.83
CA SER A 139 6.67 24.08 2.09
C SER A 139 7.09 23.10 1.00
N ARG A 140 7.98 23.52 0.10
CA ARG A 140 8.58 22.64 -0.93
C ARG A 140 9.15 21.35 -0.33
N TRP A 141 9.75 21.45 0.85
CA TRP A 141 10.48 20.37 1.53
C TRP A 141 9.68 19.71 2.66
N ASN A 142 8.35 19.83 2.63
CA ASN A 142 7.47 19.28 3.63
C ASN A 142 6.17 18.78 2.99
N ASN A 143 6.28 17.63 2.32
CA ASN A 143 5.15 16.90 1.73
C ASN A 143 5.05 15.48 2.31
N PRO A 144 4.55 15.32 3.55
CA PRO A 144 4.61 14.05 4.27
C PRO A 144 3.60 13.00 3.76
N GLU A 145 2.50 13.39 3.11
CA GLU A 145 1.56 12.44 2.49
C GLU A 145 2.23 11.69 1.33
N LEU A 146 2.88 12.43 0.43
CA LEU A 146 3.63 11.82 -0.68
C LEU A 146 4.84 11.03 -0.17
N ALA A 147 5.52 11.52 0.88
CA ALA A 147 6.64 10.78 1.47
C ALA A 147 6.20 9.45 2.11
N ALA A 148 5.04 9.43 2.78
CA ALA A 148 4.48 8.19 3.32
C ALA A 148 4.14 7.20 2.19
N TYR A 149 3.55 7.67 1.09
CA TYR A 149 3.25 6.82 -0.06
C TYR A 149 4.50 6.23 -0.73
N ARG A 150 5.53 7.05 -0.98
CA ARG A 150 6.79 6.56 -1.57
C ARG A 150 7.47 5.54 -0.66
N LEU A 151 7.45 5.78 0.65
CA LEU A 151 8.03 4.86 1.62
C LEU A 151 7.21 3.57 1.77
N ASP A 152 5.88 3.63 1.74
CA ASP A 152 5.00 2.45 1.72
C ASP A 152 5.28 1.56 0.50
N ARG A 153 5.46 2.17 -0.68
CA ARG A 153 5.89 1.46 -1.90
C ARG A 153 7.24 0.78 -1.72
N PHE A 154 8.23 1.49 -1.20
CA PHE A 154 9.57 0.94 -0.96
C PHE A 154 9.53 -0.25 0.02
N LEU A 155 8.69 -0.16 1.05
CA LEU A 155 8.54 -1.19 2.07
C LEU A 155 7.56 -2.31 1.69
N GLU A 156 6.88 -2.18 0.54
CA GLU A 156 5.88 -3.13 0.03
C GLU A 156 4.78 -3.44 1.06
N LEU A 157 4.29 -2.41 1.76
CA LEU A 157 3.28 -2.58 2.80
C LEU A 157 1.86 -2.65 2.23
N ASP A 158 1.62 -1.99 1.11
CA ASP A 158 0.32 -1.87 0.46
C ASP A 158 -0.76 -1.35 1.42
N MET A 159 -0.43 -0.30 2.16
CA MET A 159 -1.32 0.33 3.14
C MET A 159 -1.60 1.80 2.86
N VAL A 160 -0.72 2.52 2.14
CA VAL A 160 -0.96 3.94 1.83
C VAL A 160 -1.62 4.10 0.45
N PRO A 161 -2.82 4.70 0.36
CA PRO A 161 -3.47 4.95 -0.93
C PRO A 161 -2.59 5.76 -1.89
N VAL A 162 -2.80 5.54 -3.20
CA VAL A 162 -2.03 6.21 -4.25
C VAL A 162 -2.01 7.72 -4.03
N THR A 163 -0.82 8.30 -3.97
CA THR A 163 -0.62 9.72 -3.70
C THR A 163 0.39 10.30 -4.69
N VAL A 164 0.03 11.41 -5.33
CA VAL A 164 0.88 12.11 -6.32
C VAL A 164 1.13 13.55 -5.91
N GLU A 165 2.23 14.15 -6.38
CA GLU A 165 2.41 15.59 -6.31
C GLU A 165 1.58 16.26 -7.42
N ARG A 166 0.62 17.08 -7.04
CA ARG A 166 -0.20 17.82 -7.99
C ARG A 166 -0.68 19.15 -7.40
N PRO A 167 -0.42 20.29 -8.05
CA PRO A 167 -0.95 21.57 -7.59
C PRO A 167 -2.46 21.70 -7.87
N LEU A 168 -3.16 22.41 -6.99
CA LEU A 168 -4.54 22.86 -7.19
C LEU A 168 -4.52 24.38 -7.41
N GLY A 169 -4.65 24.79 -8.67
CA GLY A 169 -4.41 26.18 -9.07
C GLY A 169 -2.98 26.63 -8.75
N LYS A 170 -2.84 27.69 -7.93
CA LYS A 170 -1.53 28.18 -7.47
C LYS A 170 -1.03 27.48 -6.20
N THR A 171 -1.81 26.58 -5.62
CA THR A 171 -1.49 25.93 -4.35
C THR A 171 -0.81 24.60 -4.61
N ALA A 172 0.47 24.50 -4.26
CA ALA A 172 1.16 23.22 -4.32
C ALA A 172 0.70 22.27 -3.20
N GLY A 173 0.68 20.97 -3.50
CA GLY A 173 0.22 19.95 -2.58
C GLY A 173 0.34 18.55 -3.16
N SER A 174 -0.29 17.61 -2.46
CA SER A 174 -0.46 16.23 -2.91
C SER A 174 -1.93 15.92 -3.12
N VAL A 175 -2.21 15.01 -4.05
CA VAL A 175 -3.53 14.44 -4.29
C VAL A 175 -3.47 12.96 -3.94
N GLN A 176 -4.25 12.54 -2.95
CA GLN A 176 -4.31 11.15 -2.47
C GLN A 176 -5.65 10.53 -2.86
N PHE A 177 -5.63 9.34 -3.45
CA PHE A 177 -6.83 8.59 -3.78
C PHE A 177 -7.74 8.43 -2.55
N LEU A 178 -9.04 8.65 -2.74
CA LEU A 178 -10.07 8.44 -1.73
C LEU A 178 -10.90 7.21 -2.12
N PRO A 179 -10.60 6.02 -1.57
CA PRO A 179 -11.33 4.80 -1.90
C PRO A 179 -12.80 4.89 -1.47
N ARG A 180 -13.67 4.26 -2.26
CA ARG A 180 -15.09 4.07 -1.92
C ARG A 180 -15.28 2.79 -1.09
N ASN A 181 -16.49 2.60 -0.55
CA ASN A 181 -16.86 1.41 0.22
C ASN A 181 -15.89 1.12 1.38
N ILE A 182 -15.67 2.14 2.21
CA ILE A 182 -14.74 2.09 3.33
C ILE A 182 -15.45 2.18 4.67
N SER A 183 -14.82 1.65 5.71
CA SER A 183 -15.11 1.92 7.12
C SER A 183 -13.86 2.45 7.81
N ASN A 184 -13.98 2.95 9.03
CA ASN A 184 -12.83 3.34 9.86
C ASN A 184 -12.78 2.54 11.15
N GLU A 185 -11.64 2.57 11.85
CA GLU A 185 -11.43 1.78 13.07
C GLU A 185 -12.43 2.09 14.18
N LYS A 186 -12.90 3.34 14.25
CA LYS A 186 -13.91 3.74 15.23
C LYS A 186 -15.23 2.97 14.97
N ALA A 187 -15.73 3.07 13.74
CA ALA A 187 -16.95 2.37 13.32
C ALA A 187 -16.79 0.83 13.36
N ARG A 188 -15.61 0.31 13.00
CA ARG A 188 -15.32 -1.13 13.10
C ARG A 188 -15.40 -1.63 14.54
N THR A 189 -14.80 -0.89 15.48
CA THR A 189 -14.84 -1.23 16.91
C THR A 189 -16.26 -1.17 17.46
N GLU A 190 -17.03 -0.14 17.11
CA GLU A 190 -18.43 0.02 17.54
C GLU A 190 -19.34 -1.10 17.01
N THR A 191 -19.10 -1.57 15.79
CA THR A 191 -19.94 -2.60 15.14
C THR A 191 -19.44 -4.03 15.36
N GLY A 192 -18.23 -4.22 15.87
CA GLY A 192 -17.60 -5.54 16.02
C GLY A 192 -17.28 -6.26 14.70
N ARG A 193 -17.32 -5.55 13.56
CA ARG A 193 -17.05 -6.13 12.23
C ARG A 193 -15.54 -6.30 11.98
N GLY A 194 -15.20 -6.99 10.89
CA GLY A 194 -13.81 -7.23 10.46
C GLY A 194 -13.23 -8.60 10.80
N GLY A 195 -14.03 -9.51 11.36
CA GLY A 195 -13.59 -10.89 11.62
C GLY A 195 -13.26 -11.71 10.36
N GLY A 196 -13.84 -11.34 9.21
CA GLY A 196 -13.55 -11.95 7.90
C GLY A 196 -12.43 -11.26 7.12
N ALA A 197 -11.52 -10.56 7.81
CA ALA A 197 -10.39 -9.91 7.14
C ALA A 197 -9.49 -10.95 6.47
N TRP A 198 -9.08 -10.69 5.23
CA TRP A 198 -8.19 -11.58 4.47
C TRP A 198 -6.82 -11.72 5.18
N CYS A 199 -6.29 -10.60 5.69
CA CYS A 199 -5.16 -10.59 6.61
C CYS A 199 -5.67 -10.33 8.04
N PRO A 200 -5.25 -11.11 9.06
CA PRO A 200 -5.66 -10.87 10.44
C PRO A 200 -5.41 -9.42 10.87
N LEU A 201 -6.42 -8.74 11.41
CA LEU A 201 -6.34 -7.31 11.77
C LEU A 201 -5.14 -6.98 12.67
N ASN A 202 -4.82 -7.87 13.62
CA ASN A 202 -3.67 -7.71 14.51
C ASN A 202 -2.33 -7.64 13.75
N ASP A 203 -2.17 -8.41 12.66
CA ASP A 203 -0.96 -8.36 11.84
C ASP A 203 -0.88 -7.04 11.06
N GLN A 204 -2.01 -6.56 10.56
CA GLN A 204 -2.11 -5.27 9.88
C GLN A 204 -1.77 -4.11 10.84
N TRP A 205 -2.26 -4.15 12.09
CA TRP A 205 -1.93 -3.15 13.11
C TRP A 205 -0.45 -3.18 13.51
N ARG A 206 0.17 -4.35 13.62
CA ARG A 206 1.61 -4.46 13.90
C ARG A 206 2.44 -3.82 12.80
N ALA A 207 2.06 -4.01 11.53
CA ALA A 207 2.71 -3.34 10.41
C ALA A 207 2.52 -1.81 10.49
N MET A 208 1.31 -1.34 10.78
CA MET A 208 1.04 0.08 11.03
C MET A 208 1.91 0.64 12.16
N TYR A 209 2.11 -0.09 13.26
CA TYR A 209 2.93 0.39 14.39
C TYR A 209 4.39 0.58 13.99
N VAL A 210 4.97 -0.37 13.26
CA VAL A 210 6.35 -0.23 12.74
C VAL A 210 6.43 0.96 11.78
N PHE A 211 5.46 1.10 10.89
CA PHE A 211 5.42 2.20 9.90
C PHE A 211 5.24 3.57 10.57
N ASP A 212 4.25 3.74 11.45
CA ASP A 212 3.99 4.98 12.18
C ASP A 212 5.17 5.37 13.08
N ALA A 213 5.87 4.39 13.66
CA ALA A 213 7.09 4.64 14.42
C ALA A 213 8.24 5.10 13.52
N LEU A 214 8.44 4.46 12.36
CA LEU A 214 9.46 4.83 11.39
C LEU A 214 9.25 6.25 10.85
N ILE A 215 8.01 6.63 10.54
CA ILE A 215 7.70 7.97 10.02
C ILE A 215 7.40 8.99 11.12
N HIS A 216 7.34 8.60 12.40
CA HIS A 216 6.83 9.43 13.49
C HIS A 216 5.47 10.06 13.16
N ASN A 217 4.46 9.23 12.92
CA ASN A 217 3.12 9.74 12.64
C ASN A 217 2.39 10.15 13.92
N ALA A 218 2.51 11.40 14.33
CA ALA A 218 1.84 11.90 15.55
C ALA A 218 0.31 12.11 15.38
N ALA A 219 -0.24 11.95 14.17
CA ALA A 219 -1.63 12.22 13.87
C ALA A 219 -2.52 10.96 13.78
N ARG A 220 -2.00 9.76 14.05
CA ARG A 220 -2.81 8.54 13.94
C ARG A 220 -4.00 8.58 14.92
N THR A 221 -5.19 8.40 14.36
CA THR A 221 -6.46 8.25 15.09
C THR A 221 -7.25 7.10 14.47
N GLN A 222 -8.25 6.60 15.20
CA GLN A 222 -9.14 5.55 14.68
C GLN A 222 -9.89 5.98 13.40
N THR A 223 -10.15 7.28 13.22
CA THR A 223 -10.80 7.81 12.01
C THR A 223 -9.88 7.91 10.79
N ARG A 224 -8.55 7.78 11.00
CA ARG A 224 -7.50 7.75 9.96
C ARG A 224 -6.95 6.34 9.69
N MET A 225 -7.58 5.34 10.29
CA MET A 225 -7.38 3.93 10.01
C MET A 225 -8.60 3.47 9.24
N LEU A 226 -8.46 3.29 7.94
CA LEU A 226 -9.56 2.91 7.07
C LEU A 226 -9.48 1.44 6.75
N TYR A 227 -10.61 0.83 6.47
CA TYR A 227 -10.69 -0.51 5.94
C TYR A 227 -11.50 -0.47 4.67
N ASN A 228 -11.03 -1.12 3.61
CA ASN A 228 -11.94 -1.43 2.53
C ASN A 228 -12.90 -2.52 3.04
N LEU A 229 -14.18 -2.41 2.69
CA LEU A 229 -15.20 -3.32 3.20
C LEU A 229 -15.27 -4.66 2.46
N GLU A 230 -14.45 -4.85 1.43
CA GLU A 230 -14.44 -6.09 0.66
C GLU A 230 -13.58 -7.17 1.35
N ASN A 231 -12.38 -6.81 1.79
CA ASN A 231 -11.43 -7.76 2.39
C ASN A 231 -10.82 -7.27 3.72
N TRP A 232 -11.25 -6.10 4.21
CA TRP A 232 -10.75 -5.47 5.43
C TRP A 232 -9.24 -5.21 5.42
N GLN A 233 -8.64 -4.92 4.26
CA GLN A 233 -7.29 -4.35 4.20
C GLN A 233 -7.32 -2.95 4.81
N LEU A 234 -6.43 -2.75 5.77
CA LEU A 234 -6.14 -1.51 6.47
C LEU A 234 -5.45 -0.56 5.50
N MET A 235 -6.01 0.64 5.39
CA MET A 235 -5.42 1.75 4.67
C MET A 235 -5.11 2.88 5.64
N LEU A 236 -3.91 3.40 5.52
CA LEU A 236 -3.36 4.42 6.39
C LEU A 236 -3.47 5.77 5.68
N THR A 237 -4.19 6.70 6.30
CA THR A 237 -4.32 8.09 5.81
C THR A 237 -3.92 9.09 6.88
N GLY A 238 -3.85 10.37 6.51
CA GLY A 238 -3.57 11.47 7.45
C GLY A 238 -2.14 11.47 7.98
N HIS A 239 -1.19 11.59 7.06
CA HIS A 239 0.25 11.71 7.35
C HIS A 239 0.70 13.18 7.43
N ASP A 240 -0.23 14.14 7.47
CA ASP A 240 0.05 15.58 7.50
C ASP A 240 0.89 16.05 8.71
N ARG A 241 1.04 15.21 9.74
CA ARG A 241 1.93 15.43 10.91
C ARG A 241 3.01 14.35 11.07
N ALA A 242 3.30 13.59 10.01
CA ALA A 242 4.42 12.66 9.98
C ALA A 242 5.74 13.36 9.64
N PHE A 243 6.83 12.59 9.70
CA PHE A 243 8.21 12.98 9.40
C PHE A 243 8.70 14.17 10.24
N ALA A 244 8.34 14.21 11.52
CA ALA A 244 8.95 15.15 12.46
C ALA A 244 10.45 14.87 12.61
N THR A 245 11.21 15.85 13.11
CA THR A 245 12.65 15.70 13.41
C THR A 245 12.92 14.99 14.73
N SER A 246 11.88 14.56 15.46
CA SER A 246 12.01 13.75 16.67
C SER A 246 12.49 12.34 16.33
N HIS A 247 13.37 11.80 17.16
CA HIS A 247 13.87 10.42 17.06
C HIS A 247 13.05 9.43 17.91
N ASN A 248 12.08 9.93 18.68
CA ASN A 248 11.26 9.10 19.56
C ASN A 248 10.04 8.52 18.81
N ARG A 249 9.37 7.57 19.45
CA ARG A 249 8.05 7.09 19.01
C ARG A 249 7.02 8.22 18.99
N PRO A 250 6.02 8.16 18.10
CA PRO A 250 4.87 9.05 18.17
C PRO A 250 4.06 8.78 19.46
N PRO A 251 3.31 9.77 19.97
CA PRO A 251 2.66 9.67 21.28
C PRO A 251 1.75 8.44 21.48
N HIS A 252 1.02 8.04 20.43
CA HIS A 252 0.11 6.88 20.50
C HIS A 252 0.84 5.52 20.57
N LEU A 253 2.15 5.49 20.31
CA LEU A 253 2.99 4.29 20.36
C LEU A 253 4.04 4.33 21.48
N ALA A 254 4.03 5.35 22.33
CA ALA A 254 5.03 5.53 23.40
C ALA A 254 5.17 4.27 24.28
N SER A 255 4.05 3.60 24.59
CA SER A 255 4.02 2.38 25.41
C SER A 255 3.67 1.11 24.63
N ALA A 256 3.45 1.21 23.31
CA ALA A 256 3.02 0.06 22.51
C ALA A 256 4.19 -0.89 22.25
N PRO A 257 4.03 -2.22 22.35
CA PRO A 257 5.05 -3.15 21.89
C PRO A 257 5.17 -3.05 20.36
N ILE A 258 6.39 -2.80 19.87
CA ILE A 258 6.69 -2.79 18.43
C ILE A 258 7.55 -4.02 18.14
N ASP A 259 6.94 -5.02 17.51
CA ASP A 259 7.62 -6.24 17.11
C ASP A 259 8.22 -6.09 15.70
N VAL A 260 9.52 -5.81 15.64
CA VAL A 260 10.28 -5.70 14.39
C VAL A 260 10.82 -7.07 14.01
N THR A 261 10.01 -7.83 13.27
CA THR A 261 10.36 -9.17 12.76
C THR A 261 11.64 -9.17 11.92
N ARG A 262 12.28 -10.33 11.74
CA ARG A 262 13.46 -10.48 10.86
C ARG A 262 13.25 -9.92 9.45
N GLY A 263 12.12 -10.22 8.81
CA GLY A 263 11.80 -9.66 7.49
C GLY A 263 11.64 -8.13 7.46
N TRP A 264 11.15 -7.54 8.56
CA TRP A 264 11.16 -6.07 8.69
C TRP A 264 12.59 -5.54 8.77
N LYS A 265 13.48 -6.21 9.51
CA LYS A 265 14.88 -5.80 9.61
C LYS A 265 15.63 -5.91 8.29
N GLU A 266 15.35 -6.96 7.51
CA GLU A 266 15.90 -7.14 6.16
C GLU A 266 15.52 -5.96 5.25
N LYS A 267 14.22 -5.65 5.13
CA LYS A 267 13.76 -4.52 4.30
C LYS A 267 14.23 -3.16 4.83
N LEU A 268 14.22 -2.96 6.15
CA LEU A 268 14.73 -1.72 6.75
C LEU A 268 16.23 -1.54 6.54
N LYS A 269 17.02 -2.61 6.34
CA LYS A 269 18.45 -2.53 6.06
C LYS A 269 18.73 -1.82 4.73
N GLU A 270 17.88 -2.06 3.72
CA GLU A 270 17.93 -1.45 2.39
C GLU A 270 17.58 0.05 2.40
N LEU A 271 16.86 0.52 3.43
CA LEU A 271 16.51 1.93 3.61
C LEU A 271 17.69 2.74 4.20
N ASP A 272 18.77 2.86 3.44
CA ASP A 272 19.95 3.62 3.82
C ASP A 272 19.85 5.13 3.52
N ALA A 273 20.92 5.87 3.84
CA ALA A 273 20.95 7.32 3.64
C ALA A 273 20.83 7.71 2.17
N ALA A 274 21.48 6.97 1.27
CA ALA A 274 21.43 7.23 -0.16
C ALA A 274 20.02 6.93 -0.71
N THR A 275 19.45 5.79 -0.34
CA THR A 275 18.08 5.40 -0.71
C THR A 275 17.05 6.43 -0.23
N ILE A 276 17.15 6.87 1.03
CA ILE A 276 16.26 7.92 1.58
C ILE A 276 16.45 9.24 0.82
N ASP A 277 17.68 9.60 0.49
CA ASP A 277 17.98 10.86 -0.18
C ASP A 277 17.48 10.88 -1.62
N GLU A 278 17.61 9.78 -2.35
CA GLU A 278 17.07 9.59 -3.69
C GLU A 278 15.53 9.63 -3.67
N MET A 279 14.91 8.85 -2.78
CA MET A 279 13.46 8.67 -2.75
C MET A 279 12.70 9.91 -2.24
N LEU A 280 13.25 10.62 -1.25
CA LEU A 280 12.53 11.66 -0.50
C LEU A 280 13.20 13.03 -0.53
N GLY A 281 14.35 13.18 -1.20
CA GLY A 281 15.16 14.40 -1.12
C GLY A 281 14.57 15.62 -1.82
N ASP A 282 13.66 15.41 -2.76
CA ASP A 282 12.87 16.44 -3.44
C ASP A 282 11.70 16.95 -2.59
N ILE A 283 11.22 16.15 -1.62
CA ILE A 283 9.98 16.42 -0.87
C ILE A 283 10.14 16.55 0.65
N LEU A 284 11.28 16.12 1.21
CA LEU A 284 11.63 16.25 2.61
C LEU A 284 13.00 16.91 2.78
N ASP A 285 13.08 17.86 3.72
CA ASP A 285 14.37 18.48 4.05
C ASP A 285 15.38 17.48 4.66
N ARG A 286 16.64 17.91 4.71
CA ARG A 286 17.76 17.10 5.21
C ARG A 286 17.58 16.69 6.67
N SER A 287 16.99 17.54 7.51
CA SER A 287 16.81 17.25 8.95
C SER A 287 15.78 16.13 9.17
N ARG A 288 14.68 16.16 8.40
CA ARG A 288 13.64 15.12 8.43
C ARG A 288 14.16 13.78 7.91
N ARG A 289 14.94 13.78 6.84
CA ARG A 289 15.59 12.57 6.30
C ARG A 289 16.58 11.94 7.30
N ARG A 290 17.39 12.77 7.97
CA ARG A 290 18.27 12.29 9.06
C ARG A 290 17.50 11.69 10.23
N ALA A 291 16.40 12.32 10.63
CA ALA A 291 15.54 11.79 11.69
C ALA A 291 14.87 10.45 11.29
N LEU A 292 14.43 10.32 10.04
CA LEU A 292 13.93 9.04 9.49
C LEU A 292 15.00 7.95 9.57
N LEU A 293 16.22 8.25 9.13
CA LEU A 293 17.34 7.30 9.22
C LEU A 293 17.67 6.92 10.66
N ALA A 294 17.65 7.88 11.60
CA ALA A 294 17.85 7.61 13.01
C ALA A 294 16.78 6.67 13.56
N ARG A 295 15.50 6.93 13.29
CA ARG A 295 14.39 6.05 13.70
C ARG A 295 14.50 4.65 13.08
N ARG A 296 14.93 4.55 11.81
CA ARG A 296 15.24 3.26 11.16
C ARG A 296 16.28 2.50 11.97
N ASN A 297 17.39 3.14 12.34
CA ASN A 297 18.47 2.49 13.09
C ASN A 297 18.01 2.03 14.48
N GLU A 298 17.21 2.84 15.16
CA GLU A 298 16.63 2.50 16.47
C GLU A 298 15.61 1.35 16.39
N LEU A 299 14.82 1.25 15.32
CA LEU A 299 13.95 0.09 15.07
C LEU A 299 14.76 -1.20 14.84
N MET A 300 15.90 -1.10 14.17
CA MET A 300 16.78 -2.25 13.91
C MET A 300 17.44 -2.79 15.19
N SER A 301 17.88 -1.88 16.06
CA SER A 301 18.53 -2.20 17.35
C SER A 301 17.53 -2.54 18.46
N GLY A 302 16.24 -2.24 18.28
CA GLY A 302 15.22 -2.33 19.34
C GLY A 302 15.32 -1.18 20.37
N GLY A 303 16.11 -0.15 20.08
CA GLY A 303 16.37 0.98 20.96
C GLY A 303 15.35 2.11 20.87
N LEU A 304 14.40 2.07 19.92
CA LEU A 304 13.43 3.14 19.73
C LEU A 304 12.54 3.30 20.98
N ARG A 305 12.61 4.47 21.62
CA ARG A 305 11.84 4.85 22.82
C ARG A 305 10.73 5.84 22.50
#